data_AF-A0AAD8YDU9-F1
#
_entry.id   AF-A0AAD8YDU9-F1
#
_cell.length_a   1.000
_cell.length_b   1.000
_cell.length_c   1.000
_cell.angle_alpha   90.00
_cell.angle_beta   90.00
_cell.angle_gamma   90.00
#
_symmetry.space_group_name_H-M   'P 1'
#
loop_
_entity.id
_entity.type
_entity.pdbx_description
1 polymer ?
#
loop_
_entity_poly.entity_id
_entity_poly.type
_entity_poly.pdbx_seq_one_letter_code
_entity_poly.pdbx_strand_id
1 'polypeptide(L)'
;MLFYPDWQGANEGCLDDDCCKKFYEWDYYSCVGTTPALTHGEFYPEWSSTTSTCLNDGNIPTYMLNDQRWYLSTTLRQCCERHFYFNINACLGTSYGGTDKWYVKYQAMTCVQDCVGVSPCGV
;
A
#
# COMPACT_ATOMS: atom_id res chain seq x y z
N MET A 1 7.83 36.21 -26.19
CA MET A 1 6.56 36.50 -25.50
C MET A 1 6.68 35.92 -24.10
N LEU A 2 6.57 36.78 -23.08
CA LEU A 2 6.59 36.37 -21.67
C LEU A 2 5.16 35.99 -21.30
N PHE A 3 4.89 34.72 -21.04
CA PHE A 3 3.61 34.30 -20.45
C PHE A 3 3.74 34.42 -18.94
N TYR A 4 3.12 35.46 -18.40
CA TYR A 4 2.85 35.60 -16.96
C TYR A 4 1.58 34.81 -16.64
N PRO A 5 1.55 34.00 -15.57
CA PRO A 5 0.32 33.35 -15.12
C PRO A 5 -0.65 34.42 -14.60
N ASP A 6 -1.86 34.42 -15.14
CA ASP A 6 -2.96 35.19 -14.62
C ASP A 6 -3.41 34.57 -13.28
N TRP A 7 -3.36 35.37 -12.22
CA TRP A 7 -3.85 35.02 -10.89
C TRP A 7 -5.38 35.08 -10.85
N GLN A 8 -6.04 34.38 -11.78
CA GLN A 8 -7.50 34.31 -11.93
C GLN A 8 -7.98 32.88 -11.66
N GLY A 9 -7.62 32.32 -10.50
CA GLY A 9 -8.45 31.36 -9.73
C GLY A 9 -9.00 30.08 -10.38
N ALA A 10 -8.66 29.76 -11.63
CA ALA A 10 -9.10 28.57 -12.34
C ALA A 10 -7.97 28.09 -13.26
N ASN A 11 -7.82 26.77 -13.37
CA ASN A 11 -6.83 26.06 -14.17
C ASN A 11 -6.96 26.33 -15.69
N GLU A 12 -6.81 27.58 -16.14
CA GLU A 12 -6.95 27.94 -17.56
C GLU A 12 -5.60 28.13 -18.27
N GLY A 13 -4.46 28.08 -17.54
CA GLY A 13 -3.15 28.43 -18.09
C GLY A 13 -2.06 27.33 -18.12
N CYS A 14 -2.22 26.20 -17.42
CA CYS A 14 -1.15 25.22 -17.24
C CYS A 14 -1.59 23.79 -17.52
N LEU A 15 -2.08 23.55 -18.74
CA LEU A 15 -2.37 22.20 -19.26
C LEU A 15 -1.18 21.61 -20.03
N ASP A 16 -0.07 22.34 -20.16
CA ASP A 16 1.12 21.87 -20.86
C ASP A 16 2.12 21.22 -19.90
N ASP A 17 2.73 20.12 -20.35
CA ASP A 17 3.63 19.24 -19.60
C ASP A 17 4.80 20.03 -18.96
N ASP A 18 5.36 20.98 -19.71
CA ASP A 18 6.45 21.85 -19.25
C ASP A 18 6.03 22.81 -18.13
N CYS A 19 4.78 23.31 -18.11
CA CYS A 19 4.29 24.14 -17.02
C CYS A 19 4.16 23.31 -15.73
N CYS A 20 3.50 22.15 -15.82
CA CYS A 20 3.25 21.31 -14.66
C CYS A 20 4.55 20.81 -14.03
N LYS A 21 5.55 20.40 -14.83
CA LYS A 21 6.88 20.04 -14.31
C LYS A 21 7.57 21.20 -13.59
N LYS A 22 7.41 22.43 -14.06
CA LYS A 22 8.12 23.58 -13.52
C LYS A 22 7.52 24.13 -12.22
N PHE A 23 6.20 24.15 -12.12
CA PHE A 23 5.50 24.84 -11.01
C PHE A 23 4.72 23.89 -10.10
N TYR A 24 4.37 22.70 -10.58
CA TYR A 24 3.52 21.74 -9.90
C TYR A 24 4.12 20.32 -9.91
N GLU A 25 5.45 20.20 -9.87
CA GLU A 25 6.13 18.89 -9.86
C GLU A 25 5.58 17.95 -8.76
N TRP A 26 5.30 18.52 -7.59
CA TRP A 26 4.75 17.82 -6.42
C TRP A 26 3.32 17.31 -6.62
N ASP A 27 2.56 17.87 -7.57
CA ASP A 27 1.20 17.44 -7.93
C ASP A 27 1.02 17.27 -9.44
N TYR A 28 2.07 16.77 -10.09
CA TYR A 28 2.20 16.77 -11.53
C TYR A 28 1.01 16.08 -12.21
N TYR A 29 0.61 14.88 -11.77
CA TYR A 29 -0.46 14.10 -12.39
C TYR A 29 -1.84 14.74 -12.28
N SER A 30 -2.09 15.44 -11.17
CA SER A 30 -3.29 16.26 -10.98
C SER A 30 -3.29 17.45 -11.93
N CYS A 31 -2.14 18.14 -12.06
CA CYS A 31 -1.96 19.29 -12.93
C CYS A 31 -2.18 18.96 -14.41
N VAL A 32 -1.55 17.89 -14.92
CA VAL A 32 -1.70 17.48 -16.32
C VAL A 32 -3.00 16.71 -16.59
N GLY A 33 -3.75 16.33 -15.55
CA GLY A 33 -4.97 15.53 -15.70
C GLY A 33 -4.73 14.14 -16.28
N THR A 34 -3.57 13.55 -16.03
CA THR A 34 -3.22 12.20 -16.51
C THR A 34 -2.78 11.31 -15.35
N THR A 35 -2.90 10.00 -15.53
CA THR A 35 -2.30 9.01 -14.64
C THR A 35 -1.09 8.38 -15.35
N PRO A 36 -0.01 8.05 -14.64
CA PRO A 36 1.10 7.32 -15.23
C PRO A 36 0.60 5.97 -15.78
N ALA A 37 1.26 5.51 -16.84
CA ALA A 37 1.06 4.15 -17.33
C ALA A 37 1.61 3.18 -16.28
N LEU A 38 0.71 2.69 -15.42
CA LEU A 38 1.01 1.62 -14.49
C LEU A 38 1.00 0.31 -15.26
N THR A 39 1.93 -0.58 -14.92
CA THR A 39 2.05 -1.89 -15.55
C THR A 39 0.90 -2.83 -15.19
N HIS A 40 -0.03 -2.37 -14.33
CA HIS A 40 -1.05 -3.11 -13.60
C HIS A 40 -0.41 -4.09 -12.61
N GLY A 41 -0.92 -4.11 -11.38
CA GLY A 41 -0.47 -5.04 -10.34
C GLY A 41 0.42 -4.43 -9.26
N GLU A 42 0.59 -3.10 -9.22
CA GLU A 42 1.32 -2.44 -8.14
C GLU A 42 0.51 -2.42 -6.83
N PHE A 43 1.18 -2.78 -5.75
CA PHE A 43 0.67 -2.68 -4.39
C PHE A 43 1.01 -1.32 -3.81
N TYR A 44 0.01 -0.68 -3.18
CA TYR A 44 0.16 0.60 -2.50
C TYR A 44 -0.41 0.52 -1.07
N PRO A 45 0.17 1.24 -0.10
CA PRO A 45 -0.26 1.15 1.29
C PRO A 45 -1.66 1.73 1.45
N GLU A 46 -2.49 1.06 2.25
CA GLU A 46 -3.75 1.64 2.69
C GLU A 46 -3.62 2.18 4.11
N TRP A 47 -3.85 3.49 4.25
CA TRP A 47 -3.62 4.22 5.48
C TRP A 47 -4.82 4.26 6.43
N SER A 48 -5.97 3.68 6.06
CA SER A 48 -7.09 3.67 6.99
C SER A 48 -6.72 2.98 8.29
N SER A 49 -7.15 3.62 9.39
CA SER A 49 -6.95 3.12 10.75
C SER A 49 -7.48 1.70 10.99
N THR A 50 -8.29 1.18 10.08
CA THR A 50 -8.94 -0.13 10.16
C THR A 50 -8.14 -1.25 9.51
N THR A 51 -7.24 -0.96 8.57
CA THR A 51 -6.49 -2.00 7.84
C THR A 51 -5.04 -1.62 7.70
N SER A 52 -4.13 -2.46 8.22
CA SER A 52 -2.68 -2.31 7.98
C SER A 52 -2.27 -3.19 6.81
N THR A 53 -2.75 -2.90 5.60
CA THR A 53 -2.49 -3.72 4.41
C THR A 53 -2.18 -2.86 3.18
N CYS A 54 -1.77 -3.52 2.09
CA CYS A 54 -1.58 -2.86 0.81
C CYS A 54 -2.60 -3.33 -0.21
N LEU A 55 -3.19 -2.39 -0.94
CA LEU A 55 -4.21 -2.63 -1.95
C LEU A 55 -3.58 -2.77 -3.34
N ASN A 56 -4.33 -3.41 -4.24
CA ASN A 56 -3.98 -3.60 -5.64
C ASN A 56 -5.28 -3.64 -6.47
N ASP A 57 -6.08 -2.58 -6.33
CA ASP A 57 -7.42 -2.46 -6.94
C ASP A 57 -7.46 -1.39 -8.06
N GLY A 58 -6.32 -0.76 -8.36
CA GLY A 58 -6.19 0.31 -9.35
C GLY A 58 -6.65 1.69 -8.88
N ASN A 59 -7.14 1.84 -7.65
CA ASN A 59 -7.64 3.11 -7.10
C ASN A 59 -6.54 3.90 -6.37
N ILE A 60 -5.35 3.97 -6.97
CA ILE A 60 -4.18 4.59 -6.36
C ILE A 60 -4.39 6.11 -6.26
N PRO A 61 -4.29 6.71 -5.06
CA PRO A 61 -4.41 8.16 -4.91
C PRO A 61 -3.32 8.92 -5.67
N THR A 62 -3.66 10.10 -6.21
CA THR A 62 -2.73 10.90 -7.05
C THR A 62 -1.42 11.24 -6.35
N TYR A 63 -1.44 11.52 -5.05
CA TYR A 63 -0.20 11.81 -4.31
C TYR A 63 0.76 10.61 -4.23
N MET A 64 0.25 9.38 -4.31
CA MET A 64 1.09 8.18 -4.40
C MET A 64 1.64 7.98 -5.80
N LEU A 65 0.90 8.44 -6.82
CA LEU A 65 1.38 8.48 -8.20
C LEU A 65 2.50 9.51 -8.38
N ASN A 66 2.47 10.62 -7.64
CA ASN A 66 3.55 11.62 -7.68
C ASN A 66 4.88 11.08 -7.10
N ASP A 67 4.86 10.08 -6.21
CA ASP A 67 6.06 9.39 -5.69
C ASP A 67 5.94 7.85 -5.77
N GLN A 68 5.85 7.35 -7.00
CA GLN A 68 5.71 5.92 -7.27
C GLN A 68 6.83 5.08 -6.64
N ARG A 69 8.06 5.62 -6.55
CA ARG A 69 9.20 4.87 -6.00
C ARG A 69 9.02 4.57 -4.52
N TRP A 70 8.42 5.49 -3.78
CA TRP A 70 8.16 5.31 -2.35
C TRP A 70 6.89 4.51 -2.08
N TYR A 71 5.79 4.79 -2.77
CA TYR A 71 4.49 4.20 -2.44
C TYR A 71 4.19 2.89 -3.18
N LEU A 72 4.66 2.70 -4.41
CA LEU A 72 4.31 1.54 -5.21
C LEU A 72 5.35 0.42 -5.07
N SER A 73 4.86 -0.80 -5.01
CA SER A 73 5.67 -2.02 -4.97
C SER A 73 5.11 -3.08 -5.92
N THR A 74 5.95 -3.96 -6.45
CA THR A 74 5.49 -5.01 -7.37
C THR A 74 4.87 -6.22 -6.66
N THR A 75 5.04 -6.32 -5.34
CA THR A 75 4.51 -7.41 -4.53
C THR A 75 3.92 -6.90 -3.22
N LEU A 76 2.88 -7.59 -2.72
CA LEU A 76 2.27 -7.32 -1.42
C LEU A 76 3.33 -7.31 -0.31
N ARG A 77 4.24 -8.28 -0.33
CA ARG A 77 5.30 -8.42 0.67
C ARG A 77 6.20 -7.18 0.72
N GLN A 78 6.68 -6.69 -0.42
CA GLN A 78 7.54 -5.50 -0.46
C GLN A 78 6.81 -4.26 0.10
N CYS A 79 5.53 -4.10 -0.25
CA CYS A 79 4.73 -3.00 0.29
C CYS A 79 4.56 -3.11 1.81
N CYS A 80 4.23 -4.31 2.30
CA CYS A 80 4.12 -4.59 3.73
C CYS A 80 5.44 -4.38 4.48
N GLU A 81 6.55 -4.82 3.93
CA GLU A 81 7.89 -4.64 4.53
C GLU A 81 8.29 -3.16 4.59
N ARG A 82 7.83 -2.34 3.64
CA ARG A 82 8.13 -0.90 3.62
C ARG A 82 7.26 -0.10 4.58
N HIS A 83 5.94 -0.34 4.56
CA HIS A 83 4.97 0.54 5.22
C HIS A 83 4.35 -0.06 6.49
N PHE A 84 4.35 -1.38 6.61
CA PHE A 84 3.69 -2.12 7.71
C PHE A 84 4.62 -3.15 8.37
N TYR A 85 5.94 -2.88 8.40
CA TYR A 85 6.93 -3.78 8.99
C TYR A 85 6.62 -4.13 10.46
N PHE A 86 6.00 -3.20 11.19
CA PHE A 86 5.59 -3.38 12.57
C PHE A 86 4.49 -4.43 12.75
N ASN A 87 3.73 -4.75 11.70
CA ASN A 87 2.67 -5.74 11.71
C ASN A 87 2.60 -6.52 10.39
N ILE A 88 3.74 -7.06 9.97
CA ILE A 88 3.88 -7.73 8.67
C ILE A 88 2.90 -8.89 8.48
N ASN A 89 2.63 -9.67 9.53
CA ASN A 89 1.73 -10.82 9.44
C ASN A 89 0.27 -10.40 9.19
N ALA A 90 -0.18 -9.33 9.86
CA ALA A 90 -1.51 -8.78 9.59
C ALA A 90 -1.57 -8.18 8.17
N CYS A 91 -0.52 -7.49 7.74
CA CYS A 91 -0.46 -6.89 6.41
C CYS A 91 -0.52 -7.90 5.28
N LEU A 92 0.23 -9.00 5.42
CA LEU A 92 0.22 -10.11 4.46
C LEU A 92 -1.08 -10.92 4.49
N GLY A 93 -2.00 -10.65 5.41
CA GLY A 93 -3.18 -11.48 5.63
C GLY A 93 -2.84 -12.89 6.11
N THR A 94 -1.61 -13.11 6.59
CA THR A 94 -1.19 -14.39 7.17
C THR A 94 -1.63 -14.41 8.62
N SER A 95 -2.83 -14.90 8.89
CA SER A 95 -3.19 -15.38 10.22
C SER A 95 -2.14 -16.41 10.65
N TYR A 96 -1.57 -16.26 11.85
CA TYR A 96 -0.70 -17.28 12.44
C TYR A 96 -1.44 -18.61 12.40
N GLY A 97 -1.06 -19.50 11.48
CA GLY A 97 -1.70 -20.81 11.29
C GLY A 97 -1.23 -21.84 12.31
N GLY A 98 -0.27 -21.46 13.18
CA GLY A 98 0.54 -22.37 13.97
C GLY A 98 1.77 -22.86 13.21
N THR A 99 2.69 -23.53 13.92
CA THR A 99 3.91 -24.11 13.34
C THR A 99 3.74 -25.58 12.93
N ASP A 100 2.55 -26.15 13.08
CA ASP A 100 2.23 -27.57 12.90
C ASP A 100 3.01 -28.52 13.81
N LYS A 101 3.77 -27.98 14.77
CA LYS A 101 4.53 -28.75 15.75
C LYS A 101 3.62 -29.29 16.85
N TRP A 102 4.02 -30.42 17.43
CA TRP A 102 3.28 -31.10 18.48
C TRP A 102 3.93 -30.91 19.84
N TYR A 103 3.12 -30.66 20.86
CA TYR A 103 3.55 -30.42 22.23
C TYR A 103 2.71 -31.24 23.22
N VAL A 104 3.32 -31.68 24.32
CA VAL A 104 2.62 -32.43 25.38
C VAL A 104 2.02 -31.45 26.39
N LYS A 105 0.70 -31.43 26.51
CA LYS A 105 -0.02 -30.68 27.54
C LYS A 105 -0.13 -31.53 28.80
N TYR A 106 0.90 -31.49 29.65
CA TYR A 106 1.01 -32.35 30.84
C TYR A 106 -0.21 -32.34 31.77
N GLN A 107 -0.86 -31.19 31.95
CA GLN A 107 -2.04 -31.06 32.82
C GLN A 107 -3.27 -31.83 32.30
N ALA A 108 -3.39 -31.99 30.97
CA ALA A 108 -4.47 -32.72 30.34
C ALA A 108 -4.05 -34.13 29.90
N MET A 109 -2.76 -34.45 29.99
CA MET A 109 -2.15 -35.67 29.45
C MET A 109 -2.47 -35.87 27.95
N THR A 110 -2.61 -34.79 27.20
CA THR A 110 -2.92 -34.78 25.76
C THR A 110 -1.79 -34.17 24.93
N CYS A 111 -1.59 -34.64 23.70
CA CYS A 111 -0.77 -33.95 22.71
C CYS A 111 -1.63 -32.89 22.00
N VAL A 112 -1.16 -31.65 21.97
CA VAL A 112 -1.77 -30.56 21.21
C VAL A 112 -0.85 -30.18 20.07
N GLN A 113 -1.44 -29.80 18.94
CA GLN A 113 -0.73 -29.24 17.81
C GLN A 113 -0.78 -27.72 17.91
N ASP A 114 0.35 -27.06 17.69
CA ASP A 114 0.41 -25.61 17.55
C ASP A 114 -0.21 -25.25 16.20
N CYS A 115 -1.52 -25.05 16.24
CA CYS A 115 -2.39 -24.61 15.16
C CYS A 115 -3.56 -23.80 15.74
N VAL A 116 -4.25 -23.05 14.88
CA VAL A 116 -5.46 -22.30 15.25
C VAL A 116 -6.69 -23.13 14.91
N GLY A 117 -7.53 -23.42 15.91
CA GLY A 117 -8.76 -24.17 15.70
C GLY A 117 -9.21 -24.90 16.95
N VAL A 118 -10.12 -25.85 16.75
CA VAL A 118 -10.54 -26.79 17.80
C VAL A 118 -9.50 -27.91 17.97
N SER A 119 -9.56 -28.62 19.10
CA SER A 119 -8.71 -29.78 19.40
C SER A 119 -8.54 -30.69 18.16
N PRO A 120 -7.30 -31.10 17.81
CA PRO A 120 -6.09 -31.06 18.63
C PRO A 120 -5.33 -29.72 18.65
N CYS A 121 -5.84 -28.66 18.01
CA CYS A 121 -5.20 -27.35 18.03
C CYS A 121 -5.21 -26.72 19.44
N GLY A 122 -4.05 -26.24 19.89
CA GLY A 122 -3.90 -25.55 21.16
C GLY A 122 -2.52 -24.91 21.33
N VAL A 123 -2.51 -23.62 21.67
CA VAL A 123 -1.33 -22.84 22.10
C VAL A 123 -1.02 -23.04 23.58
#